data_AF-A0A558ESL1-F1
#
_entry.id   AF-A0A558ESL1-F1
#
_cell.length_a   1.000
_cell.length_b   1.000
_cell.length_c   1.000
_cell.angle_alpha   90.00
_cell.angle_beta   90.00
_cell.angle_gamma   90.00
#
_symmetry.space_group_name_H-M   'P 1'
#
loop_
_entity.id
_entity.type
_entity.pdbx_description
1 polymer ?
#
loop_
_entity_poly.entity_id
_entity_poly.type
_entity_poly.pdbx_seq_one_letter_code
_entity_poly.pdbx_strand_id
1 'polypeptide(L)' 'MNQIAINEKNIIRGKHHPEFLQEEVLTDIFVQTAQRLPQKTALIEAEQQISYAELYQQALVMAQHLTLNG' A
#
# COMPACT_ATOMS: atom_id res chain seq x y z
N MET A 1 -37.92 11.88 8.35
CA MET A 1 -37.04 11.73 7.17
C MET A 1 -35.96 12.80 7.29
N ASN A 2 -34.76 12.45 7.77
CA ASN A 2 -33.68 13.43 7.96
C ASN A 2 -32.88 13.57 6.68
N GLN A 3 -33.04 14.72 6.03
CA GLN A 3 -32.28 15.12 4.86
C GLN A 3 -30.90 15.57 5.35
N ILE A 4 -29.87 14.76 5.11
CA ILE A 4 -28.48 15.14 5.34
C ILE A 4 -28.18 16.25 4.33
N ALA A 5 -28.17 17.50 4.79
CA ALA A 5 -27.73 18.64 4.00
C ALA A 5 -26.23 18.48 3.73
N ILE A 6 -25.89 18.01 2.53
CA ILE A 6 -24.52 17.90 2.04
C ILE A 6 -24.02 19.33 1.83
N ASN A 7 -23.27 19.87 2.79
CA ASN A 7 -22.63 21.16 2.63
C ASN A 7 -21.49 21.01 1.60
N GLU A 8 -21.71 21.47 0.38
CA GLU A 8 -20.76 21.35 -0.73
C GLU A 8 -19.37 21.93 -0.41
N LYS A 9 -19.27 22.85 0.57
CA LYS A 9 -18.01 23.45 1.00
C LYS A 9 -17.03 22.48 1.67
N ASN A 10 -17.48 21.30 2.11
CA ASN A 10 -16.63 20.32 2.79
C ASN A 10 -16.26 19.11 1.93
N ILE A 11 -16.59 19.13 0.63
CA ILE A 11 -16.27 18.02 -0.28
C ILE A 11 -15.00 18.36 -1.06
N ILE A 12 -13.89 17.75 -0.65
CA ILE A 12 -12.65 17.77 -1.42
C ILE A 12 -12.80 16.81 -2.60
N ARG A 13 -12.70 17.32 -3.83
CA ARG A 13 -12.78 16.51 -5.04
C ARG A 13 -11.38 16.30 -5.61
N GLY A 14 -10.90 15.05 -5.66
CA GLY A 14 -9.54 14.72 -6.13
C GLY A 14 -9.18 15.31 -7.49
N LYS A 15 -10.13 15.41 -8.43
CA LYS A 15 -9.90 16.04 -9.75
C LYS A 15 -9.47 17.53 -9.71
N HIS A 16 -9.71 18.23 -8.60
CA HIS A 16 -9.34 19.64 -8.41
C HIS A 16 -8.11 19.81 -7.53
N HIS A 17 -7.55 18.70 -7.04
CA HIS A 17 -6.42 18.66 -6.13
C HIS A 17 -5.38 17.64 -6.64
N PRO A 18 -4.72 17.93 -7.78
CA PRO A 18 -3.70 17.04 -8.34
C PRO A 18 -2.53 16.82 -7.39
N GLU A 19 -2.29 17.70 -6.42
CA GLU A 19 -1.28 17.54 -5.36
C GLU A 19 -1.55 16.35 -4.43
N PHE A 20 -2.76 15.77 -4.43
CA PHE A 20 -3.05 14.53 -3.72
C PHE A 20 -2.74 13.28 -4.56
N LEU A 21 -2.43 13.44 -5.85
CA LEU A 21 -1.97 12.34 -6.68
C LEU A 21 -0.52 12.05 -6.28
N GLN A 22 -0.31 10.84 -5.78
CA GLN A 22 1.01 10.30 -5.53
C GLN A 22 1.52 9.63 -6.82
N GLU A 23 2.79 9.85 -7.14
CA GLU A 23 3.43 9.20 -8.29
C GLU A 23 3.84 7.76 -7.93
N GLU A 24 3.97 7.48 -6.64
CA GLU A 24 4.34 6.16 -6.13
C GLU A 24 3.30 5.10 -6.49
N VAL A 25 3.78 3.99 -7.05
CA VAL A 25 2.95 2.79 -7.19
C VAL A 25 2.93 2.01 -5.88
N LEU A 26 1.98 1.09 -5.74
CA LEU A 26 1.87 0.24 -4.56
C LEU A 26 3.21 -0.44 -4.19
N THR A 27 3.97 -0.86 -5.20
CA THR A 27 5.29 -1.47 -5.01
C THR A 27 6.27 -0.51 -4.34
N ASP A 28 6.32 0.77 -4.72
CA ASP A 28 7.22 1.75 -4.11
C ASP A 28 6.90 1.95 -2.64
N ILE A 29 5.61 2.11 -2.32
CA ILE A 29 5.11 2.26 -0.95
C ILE A 29 5.47 1.04 -0.11
N PHE A 30 5.35 -0.17 -0.68
CA PHE A 30 5.68 -1.42 -0.02
C PHE A 30 7.19 -1.53 0.28
N VAL A 31 8.05 -1.25 -0.71
CA VAL A 31 9.51 -1.30 -0.53
C VAL A 31 9.97 -0.28 0.52
N GLN A 32 9.47 0.96 0.45
CA GLN A 32 9.79 1.99 1.44
C GLN A 32 9.34 1.59 2.85
N THR A 33 8.17 0.96 2.98
CA THR A 33 7.67 0.48 4.27
C THR A 33 8.52 -0.64 4.84
N ALA A 34 8.96 -1.59 4.01
CA ALA A 34 9.85 -2.67 4.43
C ALA A 34 11.23 -2.19 4.86
N GLN A 35 11.76 -1.15 4.22
CA GLN A 35 13.02 -0.51 4.65
C GLN A 35 12.87 0.26 5.96
N ARG A 36 11.75 0.96 6.14
CA ARG A 36 11.51 1.79 7.33
C ARG A 36 11.12 0.97 8.57
N LEU A 37 10.40 -0.13 8.38
CA LEU A 37 9.81 -0.94 9.45
C LEU A 37 10.13 -2.44 9.28
N PRO A 38 11.41 -2.83 9.11
CA PRO A 38 11.76 -4.18 8.69
C PRO A 38 11.26 -5.27 9.65
N GLN A 39 11.27 -5.00 10.95
CA GLN A 39 10.88 -5.96 11.99
C GLN A 39 9.39 -5.94 12.36
N LYS A 40 8.58 -5.05 11.76
CA LYS A 40 7.13 -5.01 12.02
C LYS A 40 6.45 -6.16 11.28
N THR A 41 5.48 -6.80 11.93
CA THR A 41 4.61 -7.79 11.29
C THR A 41 3.86 -7.17 10.12
N ALA A 42 3.97 -7.77 8.94
CA ALA A 42 3.30 -7.35 7.71
C ALA A 42 2.08 -8.22 7.38
N LEU A 43 2.18 -9.52 7.70
CA LEU A 43 1.14 -10.50 7.43
C LEU A 43 1.02 -11.45 8.62
N ILE A 44 -0.22 -11.79 8.97
CA ILE A 44 -0.57 -12.80 9.97
C ILE A 44 -1.48 -13.81 9.28
N GLU A 45 -1.10 -15.07 9.33
CA GLU A 45 -1.91 -16.20 8.87
C GLU A 45 -1.96 -17.24 9.98
N ALA A 46 -3.13 -17.34 10.64
CA ALA A 46 -3.28 -18.14 11.85
C ALA A 46 -2.20 -17.81 12.90
N GLU A 47 -1.40 -18.79 13.31
CA GLU A 47 -0.30 -18.62 14.28
C GLU A 47 0.99 -18.08 13.65
N GLN A 48 1.08 -18.05 12.32
CA GLN A 48 2.26 -17.60 11.59
C GLN A 48 2.21 -16.09 11.38
N GLN A 49 3.38 -15.47 11.51
CA GLN A 49 3.58 -14.05 11.25
C GLN A 49 4.88 -13.89 10.48
N ILE A 50 4.86 -12.99 9.50
CA ILE A 50 6.06 -12.58 8.80
C ILE A 50 6.19 -11.06 8.87
N SER A 51 7.43 -10.62 9.01
CA SER A 51 7.82 -9.22 9.04
C SER A 51 7.80 -8.60 7.64
N TYR A 52 7.80 -7.26 7.57
CA TYR A 52 7.90 -6.58 6.28
C TYR A 52 9.20 -6.91 5.53
N ALA A 53 10.32 -7.13 6.24
CA ALA A 53 11.57 -7.55 5.61
C ALA A 53 11.44 -8.93 4.95
N GLU A 54 10.84 -9.90 5.65
CA GLU A 54 10.62 -11.26 5.14
C GLU A 54 9.65 -11.28 3.96
N LEU A 55 8.52 -10.57 4.08
CA LEU A 55 7.53 -10.48 3.00
C LEU A 55 8.15 -9.84 1.75
N TYR A 56 8.98 -8.80 1.91
CA TYR A 56 9.66 -8.16 0.79
C TYR A 56 10.63 -9.12 0.08
N GLN A 57 11.42 -9.88 0.83
CA GLN A 57 12.34 -10.87 0.25
C GLN A 57 11.58 -11.94 -0.55
N GLN A 58 10.47 -12.45 -0.02
CA GLN A 58 9.63 -13.43 -0.74
C GLN A 58 9.04 -12.83 -2.03
N ALA A 59 8.53 -11.59 -1.96
CA ALA A 59 8.01 -10.90 -3.14
C ALA A 59 9.08 -10.66 -4.21
N LEU A 60 10.31 -10.32 -3.81
CA LEU A 60 11.43 -10.11 -4.73
C LEU A 60 11.80 -11.40 -5.47
N VAL A 61 11.87 -12.53 -4.76
CA VAL A 61 12.12 -13.85 -5.36
C VAL A 61 11.02 -14.19 -6.38
N MET A 62 9.75 -13.99 -6.02
CA MET A 62 8.64 -14.22 -6.96
C MET A 62 8.70 -13.30 -8.18
N ALA A 63 9.00 -12.01 -8.01
CA ALA A 63 9.14 -11.07 -9.12
C ALA A 63 10.26 -11.48 -10.09
N GLN A 64 11.40 -11.96 -9.58
CA GLN A 64 12.48 -12.50 -10.41
C GLN A 64 12.04 -13.74 -11.19
N HIS A 65 11.34 -14.67 -10.54
CA HIS A 65 10.81 -15.86 -11.21
C HIS A 65 9.79 -15.52 -12.31
N LEU A 66 8.89 -14.57 -12.05
CA LEU A 66 7.90 -14.12 -13.04
C LEU A 66 8.55 -13.36 -14.20
N THR A 67 9.61 -12.59 -13.95
CA THR A 67 10.35 -11.91 -15.02
C THR A 67 11.07 -12.89 -15.94
N LEU A 68 11.55 -14.02 -15.40
CA LEU A 68 12.28 -15.03 -16.18
C LEU A 68 11.35 -15.99 -16.95
N ASN A 69 10.12 -16.21 -16.47
CA ASN A 69 9.20 -17.21 -17.02
C ASN A 69 7.88 -16.63 -17.58
N GLY A 70 7.71 -15.31 -17.53
CA GLY A 70 6.51 -14.59 -17.95
C GLY A 70 6.52 -14.16 -19.41
#